data_AF-A0A9W7Y7N9-F1
#
_entry.id   AF-A0A9W7Y7N9-F1
#
_cell.length_a   1.000
_cell.length_b   1.000
_cell.length_c   1.000
_cell.angle_alpha   90.00
_cell.angle_beta   90.00
_cell.angle_gamma   90.00
#
_symmetry.space_group_name_H-M   'P 1'
#
loop_
_entity.id
_entity.type
_entity.pdbx_description
1 polymer ?
#
loop_
_entity_poly.entity_id
_entity_poly.type
_entity_poly.pdbx_seq_one_letter_code
_entity_poly.pdbx_strand_id
1 'polypeptide(L)'
;MAVDACIEKLDTSGELGARMPLARMLVAGYLCSLQKYHNALDIPAVGVHLFARAQHEYLFAKSRDNPGKHALDDLALVRWWKRTLDHALAYATSTMSSSLRHAAAGPDGCVTDGPHVRQPESTVAYCVVPGADASEAPALIGPQHDTGSGDAPAVDWRWGLPHPAESRAHDCVLQFPDDPVTRLLAEPHSKNWSVAMLLEMLSVSEECGAGHRTAYFSASLPVALATGHPASAQVGGSPRADQPTQASESAGQGTLTPEDYDNTLLALFDRDMDFSCSDSAARSSKRLAAYLTATFAIPSVTIATNGPATAHWPPAPRASAPPPVNDLTAAIRKRRKVDQ
;
A
#
# COMPACT_ATOMS: atom_id res chain seq x y z
N MET A 1 -22.06 6.28 -4.61
CA MET A 1 -21.29 5.14 -5.17
C MET A 1 -20.02 5.05 -4.36
N ALA A 2 -19.58 3.85 -3.96
CA ALA A 2 -18.28 3.66 -3.32
C ALA A 2 -17.31 3.10 -4.35
N VAL A 3 -16.05 3.52 -4.31
CA VAL A 3 -14.98 2.95 -5.12
C VAL A 3 -13.95 2.39 -4.18
N ASP A 4 -13.57 1.14 -4.43
CA ASP A 4 -12.59 0.41 -3.65
C ASP A 4 -11.43 0.02 -4.57
N ALA A 5 -10.21 0.27 -4.12
CA ALA A 5 -8.98 -0.12 -4.79
C ALA A 5 -8.27 -1.18 -3.95
N CYS A 6 -7.94 -2.32 -4.57
CA CYS A 6 -7.14 -3.36 -3.96
C CYS A 6 -5.71 -3.32 -4.47
N ILE A 7 -4.73 -3.35 -3.57
CA ILE A 7 -3.34 -3.59 -3.94
C ILE A 7 -3.10 -5.10 -3.91
N GLU A 8 -3.31 -5.75 -5.05
CA GLU A 8 -3.22 -7.21 -5.18
C GLU A 8 -1.77 -7.72 -5.17
N LYS A 9 -0.88 -7.05 -5.91
CA LYS A 9 0.50 -7.50 -6.14
C LYS A 9 1.47 -6.34 -6.01
N LEU A 10 2.52 -6.54 -5.22
CA LEU A 10 3.68 -5.67 -5.14
C LEU A 10 4.93 -6.55 -5.03
N ASP A 11 5.87 -6.37 -5.94
CA ASP A 11 7.11 -7.15 -5.96
C ASP A 11 8.29 -6.25 -6.34
N THR A 12 9.50 -6.75 -6.09
CA THR A 12 10.74 -6.12 -6.53
C THR A 12 11.64 -7.15 -7.20
N SER A 13 12.36 -6.75 -8.24
CA SER A 13 13.27 -7.64 -8.98
C SER A 13 14.63 -7.83 -8.30
N GLY A 14 15.01 -6.94 -7.38
CA GLY A 14 16.34 -6.93 -6.74
C GLY A 14 17.39 -6.05 -7.45
N GLU A 15 17.02 -5.37 -8.54
CA GLU A 15 17.95 -4.60 -9.38
C GLU A 15 18.31 -3.20 -8.86
N LEU A 16 17.82 -2.81 -7.67
CA LEU A 16 18.10 -1.50 -7.10
C LEU A 16 19.47 -1.51 -6.42
N GLY A 17 20.46 -0.85 -7.03
CA GLY A 17 21.83 -0.77 -6.52
C GLY A 17 21.97 -0.01 -5.18
N ALA A 18 20.96 0.77 -4.77
CA ALA A 18 20.92 1.44 -3.48
C ALA A 18 19.64 1.09 -2.72
N ARG A 19 19.72 1.05 -1.39
CA ARG A 19 18.56 0.89 -0.49
C ARG A 19 17.68 2.14 -0.52
N MET A 20 16.90 2.29 -1.59
CA MET A 20 15.90 3.33 -1.73
C MET A 20 14.52 2.75 -1.46
N PRO A 21 13.62 3.48 -0.78
CA PRO A 21 12.26 3.01 -0.49
C PRO A 21 11.34 3.16 -1.72
N LEU A 22 11.81 2.83 -2.93
CA LEU A 22 11.06 3.08 -4.17
C LEU A 22 9.72 2.35 -4.20
N ALA A 23 9.64 1.11 -3.70
CA ALA A 23 8.37 0.39 -3.59
C ALA A 23 7.35 1.13 -2.70
N ARG A 24 7.81 1.78 -1.61
CA ARG A 24 6.95 2.62 -0.75
C ARG A 24 6.53 3.89 -1.47
N MET A 25 7.44 4.53 -2.20
CA MET A 25 7.13 5.73 -2.99
C MET A 25 6.16 5.42 -4.13
N LEU A 26 6.26 4.23 -4.74
CA LEU A 26 5.34 3.76 -5.76
C LEU A 26 3.92 3.62 -5.17
N VAL A 27 3.78 3.04 -3.98
CA VAL A 27 2.48 2.97 -3.28
C VAL A 27 1.94 4.37 -2.98
N ALA A 28 2.77 5.29 -2.49
CA ALA A 28 2.34 6.67 -2.26
C ALA A 28 1.87 7.36 -3.55
N GLY A 29 2.62 7.22 -4.65
CA GLY A 29 2.24 7.74 -5.96
C GLY A 29 0.94 7.11 -6.49
N TYR A 30 0.77 5.79 -6.30
CA TYR A 30 -0.45 5.09 -6.67
C TYR A 30 -1.66 5.61 -5.89
N LEU A 31 -1.57 5.77 -4.56
CA LEU A 31 -2.67 6.32 -3.76
C LEU A 31 -3.00 7.77 -4.15
N CYS A 32 -1.99 8.60 -4.44
CA CYS A 32 -2.22 9.93 -4.99
C CYS A 32 -2.96 9.88 -6.34
N SER A 33 -2.64 8.92 -7.21
CA SER A 33 -3.30 8.77 -8.51
C SER A 33 -4.79 8.44 -8.38
N LEU A 34 -5.22 7.76 -7.30
CA LEU A 34 -6.62 7.43 -7.05
C LEU A 34 -7.50 8.67 -6.85
N GLN A 35 -6.90 9.84 -6.54
CA GLN A 35 -7.62 11.10 -6.44
C GLN A 35 -8.34 11.49 -7.74
N LYS A 36 -7.90 10.97 -8.89
CA LYS A 36 -8.58 11.21 -10.18
C LYS A 36 -10.04 10.76 -10.16
N TYR A 37 -10.37 9.73 -9.38
CA TYR A 37 -11.75 9.23 -9.25
C TYR A 37 -12.66 10.20 -8.51
N HIS A 38 -12.11 11.18 -7.77
CA HIS A 38 -12.90 12.31 -7.25
C HIS A 38 -13.68 12.97 -8.37
N ASN A 39 -12.93 13.51 -9.33
CA ASN A 39 -13.43 14.45 -10.32
C ASN A 39 -14.28 13.71 -11.35
N ALA A 40 -13.98 12.43 -11.58
CA ALA A 40 -14.69 11.60 -12.53
C ALA A 40 -16.02 11.05 -11.99
N LEU A 41 -16.11 10.75 -10.68
CA LEU A 41 -17.22 9.97 -10.12
C LEU A 41 -17.99 10.65 -8.97
N ASP A 42 -17.56 11.84 -8.52
CA ASP A 42 -18.18 12.60 -7.43
C ASP A 42 -18.37 11.77 -6.15
N ILE A 43 -17.30 11.07 -5.74
CA ILE A 43 -17.27 10.23 -4.55
C ILE A 43 -16.46 10.89 -3.42
N PRO A 44 -16.89 10.79 -2.15
CA PRO A 44 -16.22 11.48 -1.04
C PRO A 44 -14.94 10.79 -0.57
N ALA A 45 -14.76 9.51 -0.92
CA ALA A 45 -13.61 8.70 -0.52
C ALA A 45 -13.42 7.51 -1.46
N VAL A 46 -12.19 6.98 -1.48
CA VAL A 46 -11.83 5.70 -2.09
C VAL A 46 -11.38 4.75 -0.99
N GLY A 47 -12.00 3.57 -0.89
CA GLY A 47 -11.52 2.50 -0.03
C GLY A 47 -10.22 1.94 -0.58
N VAL A 48 -9.23 1.71 0.28
CA VAL A 48 -7.92 1.12 -0.08
C VAL A 48 -7.74 -0.14 0.74
N HIS A 49 -7.61 -1.27 0.06
CA HIS A 49 -7.57 -2.59 0.69
C HIS A 49 -6.35 -3.38 0.21
N LEU A 50 -5.77 -4.21 1.07
CA LEU A 50 -4.78 -5.20 0.66
C LEU A 50 -4.67 -6.35 1.66
N PHE A 51 -4.22 -7.50 1.17
CA PHE A 51 -3.89 -8.67 1.97
C PHE A 51 -2.37 -8.91 1.95
N ALA A 52 -1.69 -8.62 3.06
CA ALA A 52 -0.26 -8.79 3.20
C ALA A 52 0.10 -10.25 3.50
N ARG A 53 0.74 -10.92 2.53
CA ARG A 53 1.29 -12.27 2.66
C ARG A 53 2.72 -12.27 2.11
N ALA A 54 3.68 -12.90 2.80
CA ALA A 54 5.01 -13.03 2.23
C ALA A 54 5.03 -14.17 1.20
N GLN A 55 5.61 -13.89 0.04
CA GLN A 55 6.04 -14.90 -0.92
C GLN A 55 7.41 -14.49 -1.48
N HIS A 56 8.17 -15.47 -1.93
CA HIS A 56 9.53 -15.24 -2.44
C HIS A 56 9.53 -14.48 -3.78
N GLU A 57 8.50 -14.65 -4.60
CA GLU A 57 8.29 -13.95 -5.88
C GLU A 57 6.82 -13.93 -6.26
N TYR A 58 6.38 -12.82 -6.87
CA TYR A 58 5.00 -12.61 -7.31
C TYR A 58 4.92 -12.20 -8.79
N LEU A 59 5.72 -11.21 -9.21
CA LEU A 59 5.66 -10.61 -10.55
C LEU A 59 6.94 -10.89 -11.36
N PHE A 60 8.08 -11.00 -10.69
CA PHE A 60 9.38 -11.13 -11.35
C PHE A 60 9.89 -12.56 -11.24
N ALA A 61 9.69 -13.38 -12.27
CA ALA A 61 10.10 -14.77 -12.30
C ALA A 61 11.60 -14.96 -11.99
N LYS A 62 11.93 -15.92 -11.11
CA LYS A 62 13.29 -16.25 -10.63
C LYS A 62 13.98 -15.12 -9.87
N SER A 63 13.31 -14.02 -9.56
CA SER A 63 13.91 -12.91 -8.82
C SER A 63 14.29 -13.29 -7.39
N ARG A 64 13.72 -14.37 -6.84
CA ARG A 64 14.15 -14.93 -5.54
C ARG A 64 15.61 -15.37 -5.53
N ASP A 65 16.17 -15.71 -6.69
CA ASP A 65 17.55 -16.17 -6.85
C ASP A 65 18.52 -14.98 -7.01
N ASN A 66 17.98 -13.75 -7.13
CA ASN A 66 18.77 -12.53 -7.24
C ASN A 66 19.32 -12.11 -5.87
N PRO A 67 20.65 -12.04 -5.68
CA PRO A 67 21.24 -11.65 -4.40
C PRO A 67 20.92 -10.21 -3.98
N GLY A 68 20.49 -9.35 -4.92
CA GLY A 68 20.02 -8.00 -4.62
C GLY A 68 18.59 -7.95 -4.07
N LYS A 69 17.81 -9.03 -4.21
CA LYS A 69 16.43 -9.09 -3.73
C LYS A 69 16.40 -9.39 -2.23
N HIS A 70 15.66 -8.57 -1.50
CA HIS A 70 15.44 -8.74 -0.06
C HIS A 70 13.96 -8.98 0.21
N ALA A 71 13.54 -10.24 0.13
CA ALA A 71 12.19 -10.64 0.53
C ALA A 71 12.01 -10.46 2.05
N LEU A 72 10.86 -9.94 2.46
CA LEU A 72 10.49 -9.82 3.86
C LEU A 72 9.78 -11.10 4.31
N ASP A 73 10.00 -11.51 5.57
CA ASP A 73 9.14 -12.50 6.21
C ASP A 73 7.75 -11.91 6.50
N ASP A 74 6.80 -12.77 6.86
CA ASP A 74 5.41 -12.42 7.13
C ASP A 74 5.28 -11.20 8.08
N LEU A 75 5.91 -11.26 9.25
CA LEU A 75 5.78 -10.21 10.25
C LEU A 75 6.48 -8.90 9.85
N ALA A 76 7.66 -9.00 9.22
CA ALA A 76 8.36 -7.85 8.67
C ALA A 76 7.56 -7.20 7.55
N LEU A 77 6.85 -7.98 6.73
CA LEU A 77 5.99 -7.50 5.66
C LEU A 77 4.74 -6.80 6.20
N VAL A 78 4.07 -7.34 7.23
CA VAL A 78 2.95 -6.67 7.91
C VAL A 78 3.39 -5.30 8.44
N ARG A 79 4.53 -5.24 9.15
CA ARG A 79 5.09 -3.97 9.65
C ARG A 79 5.53 -3.03 8.53
N TRP A 80 6.00 -3.58 7.41
CA TRP A 80 6.38 -2.79 6.25
C TRP A 80 5.16 -2.14 5.60
N TRP A 81 4.06 -2.89 5.41
CA TRP A 81 2.80 -2.38 4.86
C TRP A 81 2.18 -1.31 5.76
N LYS A 82 2.12 -1.53 7.07
CA LYS A 82 1.64 -0.52 8.03
C LYS A 82 2.38 0.81 7.85
N ARG A 83 3.72 0.79 7.87
CA ARG A 83 4.55 2.00 7.67
C ARG A 83 4.40 2.60 6.28
N THR A 84 4.31 1.75 5.26
CA THR A 84 4.10 2.21 3.88
C THR A 84 2.75 2.92 3.75
N LEU A 85 1.68 2.38 4.32
CA LEU A 85 0.36 2.99 4.33
C LEU A 85 0.30 4.25 5.19
N ASP A 86 0.96 4.30 6.36
CA ASP A 86 1.11 5.53 7.14
C ASP A 86 1.62 6.68 6.27
N HIS A 87 2.76 6.45 5.60
CA HIS A 87 3.40 7.45 4.77
C HIS A 87 2.56 7.78 3.53
N ALA A 88 2.04 6.76 2.85
CA ALA A 88 1.30 6.93 1.60
C ALA A 88 -0.03 7.67 1.82
N LEU A 89 -0.79 7.31 2.85
CA LEU A 89 -2.06 7.97 3.20
C LEU A 89 -1.80 9.41 3.67
N ALA A 90 -0.84 9.62 4.57
CA ALA A 90 -0.48 10.97 5.02
C ALA A 90 -0.03 11.87 3.86
N TYR A 91 0.78 11.33 2.96
CA TYR A 91 1.24 12.06 1.76
C TYR A 91 0.09 12.39 0.81
N ALA A 92 -0.79 11.42 0.52
CA ALA A 92 -1.92 11.62 -0.37
C ALA A 92 -2.90 12.67 0.19
N THR A 93 -3.27 12.58 1.46
CA THR A 93 -4.17 13.54 2.13
C THR A 93 -3.55 14.95 2.21
N SER A 94 -2.24 15.05 2.42
CA SER A 94 -1.53 16.33 2.44
C SER A 94 -1.46 16.99 1.05
N THR A 95 -1.15 16.21 0.01
CA THR A 95 -1.10 16.67 -1.38
C THR A 95 -2.48 17.13 -1.88
N MET A 96 -3.54 16.48 -1.40
CA MET A 96 -4.91 16.92 -1.65
C MET A 96 -5.21 18.27 -0.98
N SER A 97 -4.86 18.40 0.29
CA SER A 97 -5.07 19.64 1.06
C SER A 97 -4.34 20.85 0.45
N SER A 98 -3.16 20.66 -0.12
CA SER A 98 -2.43 21.73 -0.82
C SER A 98 -3.07 22.08 -2.16
N SER A 99 -3.47 21.09 -2.96
CA SER A 99 -4.10 21.32 -4.27
C SER A 99 -5.41 22.10 -4.16
N LEU A 100 -6.24 21.78 -3.16
CA LEU A 100 -7.49 22.50 -2.88
C LEU A 100 -7.25 23.96 -2.48
N ARG A 101 -6.23 24.24 -1.66
CA ARG A 101 -5.87 25.62 -1.26
C ARG A 101 -5.44 26.46 -2.47
N HIS A 102 -4.72 25.86 -3.42
CA HIS A 102 -4.32 26.55 -4.65
C HIS A 102 -5.52 26.80 -5.57
N ALA A 103 -6.48 25.89 -5.65
CA ALA A 103 -7.71 26.09 -6.43
C ALA A 103 -8.65 27.15 -5.82
N ALA A 104 -8.64 27.32 -4.49
CA ALA A 104 -9.45 28.31 -3.79
C ALA A 104 -8.82 29.73 -3.78
N ALA A 105 -7.53 29.86 -4.06
CA ALA A 105 -6.86 31.15 -4.19
C ALA A 105 -7.14 31.73 -5.59
N GLY A 106 -8.04 32.71 -5.67
CA GLY A 106 -8.32 33.43 -6.92
C GLY A 106 -7.12 34.21 -7.47
N PRO A 107 -7.19 34.71 -8.71
CA PRO A 107 -6.06 35.35 -9.43
C PRO A 107 -5.49 36.61 -8.77
N ASP A 108 -6.21 37.24 -7.83
CA ASP A 108 -5.79 38.50 -7.20
C ASP A 108 -4.97 38.33 -5.91
N GLY A 109 -4.61 37.11 -5.52
CA GLY A 109 -3.66 36.86 -4.41
C GLY A 109 -4.10 37.43 -3.05
N CYS A 110 -5.35 37.91 -2.93
CA CYS A 110 -5.90 38.38 -1.68
C CYS A 110 -6.38 37.16 -0.90
N VAL A 111 -5.61 36.79 0.12
CA VAL A 111 -6.04 35.84 1.15
C VAL A 111 -7.19 36.51 1.89
N THR A 112 -8.43 36.25 1.47
CA THR A 112 -9.58 36.57 2.32
C THR A 112 -9.48 35.68 3.55
N ASP A 113 -9.57 36.27 4.75
CA ASP A 113 -9.81 35.56 6.01
C ASP A 113 -11.17 34.83 5.92
N GLY A 114 -11.18 33.72 5.18
CA GLY A 114 -12.27 32.75 5.07
C GLY A 114 -12.17 31.71 6.18
N PRO A 115 -13.27 30.96 6.42
CA PRO A 115 -13.48 30.21 7.66
C PRO A 115 -12.33 29.24 7.91
N HIS A 116 -11.82 29.25 9.16
CA HIS A 116 -10.83 28.32 9.71
C HIS A 116 -10.58 27.12 8.82
N VAL A 117 -9.41 27.07 8.17
CA VAL A 117 -8.98 25.87 7.47
C VAL A 117 -8.99 24.73 8.48
N ARG A 118 -10.02 23.88 8.41
CA ARG A 118 -10.12 22.71 9.27
C ARG A 118 -8.85 21.90 9.05
N GLN A 119 -8.18 21.55 10.15
CA GLN A 119 -7.07 20.61 10.08
C GLN A 119 -7.57 19.36 9.36
N PRO A 120 -6.78 18.76 8.46
CA PRO A 120 -7.19 17.51 7.82
C PRO A 120 -7.51 16.50 8.92
N GLU A 121 -8.75 16.01 8.92
CA GLU A 121 -9.16 14.97 9.85
C GLU A 121 -8.25 13.76 9.65
N SER A 122 -7.87 13.12 10.76
CA SER A 122 -7.05 11.91 10.73
C SER A 122 -7.73 10.85 9.85
N THR A 123 -6.95 10.24 8.96
CA THR A 123 -7.45 9.15 8.10
C THR A 123 -7.62 7.89 8.95
N VAL A 124 -8.80 7.30 8.98
CA VAL A 124 -9.02 6.05 9.70
C VAL A 124 -8.57 4.87 8.84
N ALA A 125 -7.75 4.00 9.43
CA ALA A 125 -7.29 2.75 8.84
C ALA A 125 -7.51 1.58 9.80
N TYR A 126 -7.66 0.40 9.23
CA TYR A 126 -7.95 -0.86 9.92
C TYR A 126 -6.88 -1.88 9.55
N CYS A 127 -6.45 -2.65 10.55
CA CYS A 127 -5.57 -3.78 10.35
C CYS A 127 -6.03 -4.94 11.21
N VAL A 128 -6.06 -6.14 10.64
CA VAL A 128 -6.29 -7.39 11.37
C VAL A 128 -5.28 -8.44 10.93
N VAL A 129 -4.68 -9.12 11.91
CA VAL A 129 -3.86 -10.31 11.69
C VAL A 129 -4.71 -11.50 12.15
N PRO A 130 -5.21 -12.35 11.23
CA PRO A 130 -6.02 -13.51 11.61
C PRO A 130 -5.26 -14.40 12.61
N GLY A 131 -5.94 -14.78 13.70
CA GLY A 131 -5.33 -15.59 14.77
C GLY A 131 -4.41 -14.83 15.72
N ALA A 132 -4.40 -13.49 15.66
CA ALA A 132 -3.79 -12.65 16.68
C ALA A 132 -4.86 -11.92 17.50
N ASP A 133 -4.59 -11.75 18.79
CA ASP A 133 -5.47 -11.03 19.69
C ASP A 133 -5.26 -9.50 19.63
N ALA A 134 -6.28 -8.73 20.01
CA ALA A 134 -6.17 -7.27 20.09
C ALA A 134 -5.06 -6.79 21.06
N SER A 135 -4.68 -7.63 22.03
CA SER A 135 -3.55 -7.37 22.94
C SER A 135 -2.18 -7.42 22.23
N GLU A 136 -2.08 -8.10 21.09
CA GLU A 136 -0.88 -8.17 20.26
C GLU A 136 -0.77 -6.97 19.29
N ALA A 137 -1.87 -6.23 19.10
CA ALA A 137 -1.92 -5.08 18.19
C ALA A 137 -0.76 -4.07 18.42
N PRO A 138 -0.39 -3.68 19.65
CA PRO A 138 0.73 -2.78 19.87
C PRO A 138 2.08 -3.32 19.37
N ALA A 139 2.30 -4.64 19.42
CA ALA A 139 3.55 -5.27 18.97
C ALA A 139 3.60 -5.45 17.44
N LEU A 140 2.44 -5.56 16.80
CA LEU A 140 2.29 -5.80 15.36
C LEU A 140 2.18 -4.49 14.58
N ILE A 141 1.38 -3.54 15.07
CA ILE A 141 1.00 -2.30 14.39
C ILE A 141 1.10 -1.04 15.27
N GLY A 142 1.56 -1.17 16.51
CA GLY A 142 1.70 -0.02 17.41
C GLY A 142 2.73 1.01 16.92
N PRO A 143 2.79 2.18 17.57
CA PRO A 143 3.74 3.23 17.23
C PRO A 143 5.17 2.67 17.24
N GLN A 144 5.79 2.60 16.08
CA GLN A 144 7.22 2.28 15.97
C GLN A 144 7.94 3.60 16.27
N HIS A 145 8.72 3.64 17.36
CA HIS A 145 9.45 4.82 17.87
C HIS A 145 10.03 5.72 16.76
N ASP A 146 9.29 6.76 16.34
CA ASP A 146 9.86 7.94 15.65
C ASP A 146 8.94 9.18 15.58
N THR A 147 7.90 9.28 16.41
CA THR A 147 7.08 10.50 16.52
C THR A 147 7.33 11.17 17.87
N GLY A 148 8.48 11.83 17.98
CA GLY A 148 8.80 12.74 19.09
C GLY A 148 8.05 14.08 19.02
N SER A 149 7.24 14.31 17.98
CA SER A 149 6.33 15.46 17.90
C SER A 149 5.01 15.09 18.58
N GLY A 150 4.57 15.87 19.57
CA GLY A 150 3.27 15.73 20.24
C GLY A 150 2.05 16.03 19.34
N ASP A 151 2.19 15.90 18.03
CA ASP A 151 1.11 16.04 17.05
C ASP A 151 0.32 14.73 16.94
N ALA A 152 -0.98 14.85 16.72
CA ALA A 152 -1.84 13.71 16.46
C ALA A 152 -1.36 12.94 15.20
N PRO A 153 -1.43 11.59 15.20
CA PRO A 153 -1.01 10.82 14.04
C PRO A 153 -1.91 11.13 12.84
N ALA A 154 -1.30 11.26 11.65
CA ALA A 154 -2.02 11.49 10.40
C ALA A 154 -2.98 10.34 10.04
N VAL A 155 -2.73 9.14 10.58
CA VAL A 155 -3.55 7.93 10.38
C VAL A 155 -3.93 7.34 11.75
N ASP A 156 -5.23 7.19 12.00
CA ASP A 156 -5.82 6.52 13.17
C ASP A 156 -5.99 5.02 12.86
N TRP A 157 -5.08 4.19 13.38
CA TRP A 157 -5.11 2.74 13.18
C TRP A 157 -5.99 2.04 14.20
N ARG A 158 -6.94 1.25 13.70
CA ARG A 158 -7.87 0.43 14.47
C ARG A 158 -7.61 -1.05 14.23
N TRP A 159 -7.67 -1.83 15.30
CA TRP A 159 -7.56 -3.28 15.20
C TRP A 159 -8.90 -3.89 14.75
N GLY A 160 -8.85 -4.77 13.74
CA GLY A 160 -10.04 -5.45 13.20
C GLY A 160 -10.40 -4.99 11.79
N LEU A 161 -11.67 -5.14 11.44
CA LEU A 161 -12.26 -4.71 10.17
C LEU A 161 -13.20 -3.51 10.41
N PRO A 162 -13.53 -2.71 9.38
CA PRO A 162 -14.48 -1.59 9.50
C PRO A 162 -15.94 -2.03 9.71
N HIS A 163 -16.19 -3.30 10.06
CA HIS A 163 -17.51 -3.90 10.18
C HIS A 163 -17.71 -4.55 11.56
N PRO A 164 -18.92 -4.50 12.13
CA PRO A 164 -19.23 -5.20 13.37
C PRO A 164 -19.01 -6.71 13.25
N ALA A 165 -18.57 -7.33 14.34
CA ALA A 165 -18.16 -8.74 14.39
C ALA A 165 -19.33 -9.70 14.07
N GLU A 166 -20.55 -9.30 14.39
CA GLU A 166 -21.81 -10.01 14.19
C GLU A 166 -22.43 -9.80 12.80
N SER A 167 -21.92 -8.85 12.01
CA SER A 167 -22.42 -8.61 10.65
C SER A 167 -22.15 -9.82 9.76
N ARG A 168 -23.04 -10.08 8.81
CA ARG A 168 -22.85 -11.18 7.84
C ARG A 168 -21.70 -10.82 6.90
N ALA A 169 -20.67 -11.66 6.85
CA ALA A 169 -19.42 -11.37 6.14
C ALA A 169 -19.65 -11.11 4.65
N HIS A 170 -20.52 -11.91 4.01
CA HIS A 170 -20.91 -11.76 2.60
C HIS A 170 -21.52 -10.39 2.24
N ASP A 171 -22.06 -9.65 3.21
CA ASP A 171 -22.73 -8.37 2.95
C ASP A 171 -21.79 -7.17 3.06
N CYS A 172 -20.64 -7.32 3.72
CA CYS A 172 -19.80 -6.19 4.07
C CYS A 172 -18.32 -6.38 3.73
N VAL A 173 -17.79 -7.60 3.80
CA VAL A 173 -16.39 -7.86 3.51
C VAL A 173 -16.19 -7.94 2.00
N LEU A 174 -15.31 -7.10 1.47
CA LEU A 174 -14.99 -7.06 0.05
C LEU A 174 -14.27 -8.35 -0.38
N GLN A 175 -14.60 -8.78 -1.60
CA GLN A 175 -14.04 -9.98 -2.21
C GLN A 175 -13.24 -9.58 -3.45
N PHE A 176 -11.92 -9.69 -3.38
CA PHE A 176 -10.99 -9.41 -4.47
C PHE A 176 -10.47 -10.70 -5.13
N PRO A 177 -10.06 -10.63 -6.41
CA PRO A 177 -9.43 -11.76 -7.10
C PRO A 177 -8.23 -12.32 -6.33
N ASP A 178 -8.08 -13.65 -6.35
CA ASP A 178 -6.96 -14.39 -5.76
C ASP A 178 -6.68 -14.18 -4.25
N ASP A 179 -7.57 -13.49 -3.51
CA ASP A 179 -7.38 -13.25 -2.09
C ASP A 179 -7.91 -14.42 -1.20
N PRO A 180 -7.35 -14.63 0.01
CA PRO A 180 -7.80 -15.70 0.91
C PRO A 180 -9.22 -15.53 1.48
N VAL A 181 -9.70 -14.30 1.64
CA VAL A 181 -11.04 -13.99 2.14
C VAL A 181 -12.09 -14.44 1.13
N THR A 182 -11.94 -14.05 -0.13
CA THR A 182 -12.77 -14.45 -1.27
C THR A 182 -12.81 -15.96 -1.43
N ARG A 183 -11.66 -16.63 -1.30
CA ARG A 183 -11.61 -18.09 -1.38
C ARG A 183 -12.42 -18.76 -0.27
N LEU A 184 -12.31 -18.27 0.97
CA LEU A 184 -13.10 -18.78 2.09
C LEU A 184 -14.60 -18.46 1.94
N LEU A 185 -14.94 -17.27 1.45
CA LEU A 185 -16.33 -16.87 1.22
C LEU A 185 -16.96 -17.58 0.01
N ALA A 186 -16.17 -18.11 -0.93
CA ALA A 186 -16.67 -18.94 -2.01
C ALA A 186 -17.20 -20.31 -1.52
N GLU A 187 -16.77 -20.78 -0.34
CA GLU A 187 -17.19 -22.08 0.19
C GLU A 187 -18.69 -22.11 0.53
N PRO A 188 -19.45 -23.17 0.15
CA PRO A 188 -20.90 -23.20 0.33
C PRO A 188 -21.39 -23.02 1.78
N HIS A 189 -20.59 -23.45 2.76
CA HIS A 189 -20.92 -23.35 4.18
C HIS A 189 -20.68 -21.94 4.77
N SER A 190 -20.04 -21.04 4.02
CA SER A 190 -19.70 -19.69 4.49
C SER A 190 -20.86 -18.69 4.41
N LYS A 191 -21.97 -19.05 3.74
CA LYS A 191 -23.10 -18.16 3.42
C LYS A 191 -23.66 -17.35 4.59
N ASN A 192 -23.62 -17.91 5.80
CA ASN A 192 -24.14 -17.30 7.02
C ASN A 192 -23.05 -16.96 8.04
N TRP A 193 -21.77 -16.99 7.65
CA TRP A 193 -20.69 -16.61 8.54
C TRP A 193 -20.81 -15.13 8.90
N SER A 194 -20.62 -14.86 10.19
CA SER A 194 -20.38 -13.50 10.67
C SER A 194 -18.94 -13.08 10.33
N VAL A 195 -18.66 -11.79 10.43
CA VAL A 195 -17.29 -11.25 10.31
C VAL A 195 -16.34 -11.93 11.31
N ALA A 196 -16.80 -12.17 12.54
CA ALA A 196 -16.02 -12.89 13.56
C ALA A 196 -15.68 -14.32 13.10
N MET A 197 -16.68 -15.06 12.60
CA MET A 197 -16.49 -16.43 12.13
C MET A 197 -15.56 -16.48 10.91
N LEU A 198 -15.67 -15.51 9.99
CA LEU A 198 -14.73 -15.39 8.88
C LEU A 198 -13.28 -15.23 9.38
N LEU A 199 -13.04 -14.32 10.34
CA LEU A 199 -11.69 -14.11 10.89
C LEU A 199 -11.16 -15.34 11.63
N GLU A 200 -12.02 -16.08 12.33
CA GLU A 200 -11.69 -17.34 12.98
C GLU A 200 -11.29 -18.40 11.94
N MET A 201 -12.10 -18.60 10.90
CA MET A 201 -11.80 -19.56 9.84
C MET A 201 -10.56 -19.16 9.03
N LEU A 202 -10.34 -17.87 8.83
CA LEU A 202 -9.15 -17.35 8.19
C LEU A 202 -7.89 -17.64 9.01
N SER A 203 -7.95 -17.59 10.34
CA SER A 203 -6.81 -17.88 11.22
C SER A 203 -6.27 -19.31 11.12
N VAL A 204 -7.08 -20.26 10.65
CA VAL A 204 -6.70 -21.66 10.47
C VAL A 204 -6.56 -22.05 8.99
N SER A 205 -6.68 -21.08 8.08
CA SER A 205 -6.45 -21.28 6.64
C SER A 205 -4.98 -21.63 6.34
N GLU A 206 -4.71 -22.12 5.13
CA GLU A 206 -3.34 -22.37 4.68
C GLU A 206 -2.50 -21.08 4.70
N GLU A 207 -3.10 -19.94 4.39
CA GLU A 207 -2.38 -18.68 4.28
C GLU A 207 -2.10 -17.97 5.60
N CYS A 208 -2.92 -18.21 6.63
CA CYS A 208 -2.79 -17.49 7.91
C CYS A 208 -2.55 -18.43 9.10
N GLY A 209 -2.75 -19.74 8.90
CA GLY A 209 -2.49 -20.78 9.88
C GLY A 209 -1.05 -21.28 9.84
N ALA A 210 -0.79 -22.35 10.58
CA ALA A 210 0.48 -23.10 10.57
C ALA A 210 1.77 -22.25 10.80
N GLY A 211 1.66 -21.12 11.50
CA GLY A 211 2.79 -20.23 11.82
C GLY A 211 2.95 -19.05 10.86
N HIS A 212 2.10 -18.94 9.83
CA HIS A 212 2.04 -17.75 8.99
C HIS A 212 1.45 -16.56 9.75
N ARG A 213 1.92 -15.35 9.43
CA ARG A 213 1.44 -14.10 10.04
C ARG A 213 1.09 -13.08 8.96
N THR A 214 -0.06 -13.26 8.34
CA THR A 214 -0.59 -12.35 7.31
C THR A 214 -1.45 -11.26 7.92
N ALA A 215 -1.76 -10.22 7.16
CA ALA A 215 -2.66 -9.17 7.63
C ALA A 215 -3.58 -8.67 6.52
N TYR A 216 -4.82 -8.36 6.88
CA TYR A 216 -5.70 -7.56 6.04
C TYR A 216 -5.63 -6.10 6.49
N PHE A 217 -5.44 -5.20 5.53
CA PHE A 217 -5.46 -3.75 5.74
C PHE A 217 -6.61 -3.12 4.96
N SER A 218 -7.29 -2.15 5.57
CA SER A 218 -8.34 -1.34 4.93
C SER A 218 -8.22 0.10 5.39
N ALA A 219 -8.25 1.06 4.48
CA ALA A 219 -8.26 2.49 4.81
C ALA A 219 -9.26 3.23 3.93
N SER A 220 -9.80 4.34 4.45
CA SER A 220 -10.63 5.24 3.66
C SER A 220 -9.79 6.44 3.24
N LEU A 221 -9.33 6.49 2.00
CA LEU A 221 -8.63 7.66 1.47
C LEU A 221 -9.67 8.75 1.18
N PRO A 222 -9.67 9.89 1.89
CA PRO A 222 -10.60 10.97 1.60
C PRO A 222 -10.30 11.55 0.22
N VAL A 223 -11.38 11.87 -0.49
CA VAL A 223 -11.34 12.39 -1.84
C VAL A 223 -12.24 13.64 -1.82
N ALA A 224 -11.66 14.77 -1.43
CA ALA A 224 -12.33 15.98 -0.97
C ALA A 224 -13.46 16.50 -1.88
N LEU A 225 -14.66 16.65 -1.32
CA LEU A 225 -15.78 17.33 -1.94
C LEU A 225 -15.42 18.79 -2.24
N ALA A 226 -15.43 19.17 -3.51
CA ALA A 226 -15.44 20.59 -3.88
C ALA A 226 -16.80 21.19 -3.48
N THR A 227 -16.90 21.75 -2.28
CA THR A 227 -18.06 22.56 -1.91
C THR A 227 -18.00 23.89 -2.67
N GLY A 228 -18.64 23.94 -3.83
CA GLY A 228 -18.91 25.17 -4.57
C GLY A 228 -19.04 24.95 -6.07
N HIS A 229 -20.26 25.10 -6.61
CA HIS A 229 -20.50 25.18 -8.05
C HIS A 229 -19.57 26.21 -8.71
N PRO A 230 -18.78 25.85 -9.73
CA PRO A 230 -18.14 26.86 -10.56
C PRO A 230 -19.16 27.42 -11.55
N ALA A 231 -19.50 28.70 -11.39
CA ALA A 231 -20.08 29.47 -12.47
C ALA A 231 -19.07 29.49 -13.64
N SER A 232 -19.57 29.13 -14.81
CA SER A 232 -18.88 29.19 -16.10
C SER A 232 -18.10 30.51 -16.30
N ALA A 233 -16.78 30.42 -16.45
CA ALA A 233 -15.96 31.52 -16.94
C ALA A 233 -14.90 30.98 -17.91
N GLN A 234 -15.06 31.31 -19.19
CA GLN A 234 -14.02 31.21 -20.21
C GLN A 234 -13.06 32.41 -20.08
N VAL A 235 -11.78 32.18 -19.78
CA VAL A 235 -10.63 33.06 -20.09
C VAL A 235 -9.38 32.15 -20.02
N GLY A 236 -8.46 32.00 -20.97
CA GLY A 236 -7.84 32.98 -21.86
C GLY A 236 -6.49 33.46 -21.30
N GLY A 237 -5.52 32.56 -21.02
CA GLY A 237 -4.20 32.97 -20.51
C GLY A 237 -3.11 31.89 -20.62
N SER A 238 -1.93 32.27 -21.15
CA SER A 238 -0.75 31.42 -21.35
C SER A 238 -0.09 30.94 -20.04
N PRO A 239 0.53 29.74 -20.00
CA PRO A 239 1.13 29.20 -18.78
C PRO A 239 2.52 29.78 -18.47
N ARG A 240 2.77 30.01 -17.17
CA ARG A 240 4.03 30.45 -16.56
C ARG A 240 4.80 29.22 -16.03
N ALA A 241 6.13 29.24 -16.11
CA ALA A 241 7.01 28.07 -16.14
C ALA A 241 7.40 27.38 -14.80
N ASP A 242 6.72 27.62 -13.67
CA ASP A 242 7.17 27.12 -12.35
C ASP A 242 6.08 26.38 -11.55
N GLN A 243 5.27 25.54 -12.21
CA GLN A 243 4.41 24.57 -11.51
C GLN A 243 5.11 23.21 -11.44
N PRO A 244 5.06 22.48 -10.31
CA PRO A 244 5.40 21.08 -10.30
C PRO A 244 4.50 20.42 -11.34
N THR A 245 5.12 19.81 -12.35
CA THR A 245 4.44 19.14 -13.45
C THR A 245 3.45 18.17 -12.83
N GLN A 246 2.17 18.56 -12.76
CA GLN A 246 1.12 17.56 -12.70
C GLN A 246 1.41 16.72 -13.93
N ALA A 247 1.76 15.45 -13.71
CA ALA A 247 1.69 14.49 -14.78
C ALA A 247 0.21 14.50 -15.17
N SER A 248 -0.16 15.37 -16.12
CA SER A 248 -1.34 15.16 -16.91
C SER A 248 -1.18 13.72 -17.36
N GLU A 249 -2.11 12.85 -17.02
CA GLU A 249 -2.31 11.64 -17.80
C GLU A 249 -2.41 12.16 -19.22
N SER A 250 -1.29 12.10 -19.94
CA SER A 250 -1.33 12.26 -21.37
C SER A 250 -2.27 11.13 -21.74
N ALA A 251 -3.42 11.51 -22.27
CA ALA A 251 -4.44 10.63 -22.83
C ALA A 251 -3.89 9.82 -24.03
N GLY A 252 -2.62 9.42 -23.97
CA GLY A 252 -1.81 8.80 -25.01
C GLY A 252 -1.01 7.60 -24.51
N GLN A 253 -1.25 7.08 -23.29
CA GLN A 253 -0.76 5.74 -22.92
C GLN A 253 -1.67 4.60 -23.40
N GLY A 254 -2.70 4.90 -24.19
CA GLY A 254 -3.67 3.91 -24.67
C GLY A 254 -4.60 3.41 -23.56
N THR A 255 -5.82 3.04 -23.92
CA THR A 255 -6.72 2.32 -23.01
C THR A 255 -6.54 0.84 -23.28
N LEU A 256 -6.04 0.10 -22.29
CA LEU A 256 -5.99 -1.36 -22.36
C LEU A 256 -7.39 -1.91 -22.08
N THR A 257 -7.85 -2.84 -22.91
CA THR A 257 -9.03 -3.65 -22.62
C THR A 257 -8.67 -4.71 -21.56
N PRO A 258 -9.67 -5.36 -20.91
CA PRO A 258 -9.39 -6.48 -20.01
C PRO A 258 -8.60 -7.61 -20.69
N GLU A 259 -8.86 -7.90 -21.96
CA GLU A 259 -8.11 -8.89 -22.73
C GLU A 259 -6.65 -8.46 -22.93
N ASP A 260 -6.40 -7.16 -23.19
CA ASP A 260 -5.03 -6.65 -23.30
C ASP A 260 -4.27 -6.73 -21.98
N TYR A 261 -4.97 -6.55 -20.85
CA TYR A 261 -4.41 -6.73 -19.52
C TYR A 261 -4.00 -8.19 -19.27
N ASP A 262 -4.87 -9.14 -19.59
CA ASP A 262 -4.58 -10.57 -19.49
C ASP A 262 -3.38 -10.96 -20.39
N ASN A 263 -3.36 -10.45 -21.63
CA ASN A 263 -2.25 -10.63 -22.55
C ASN A 263 -0.94 -10.02 -22.02
N THR A 264 -1.01 -8.92 -21.29
CA THR A 264 0.15 -8.30 -20.63
C THR A 264 0.66 -9.17 -19.48
N LEU A 265 -0.24 -9.72 -18.65
CA LEU A 265 0.12 -10.65 -17.60
C LEU A 265 0.74 -11.94 -18.16
N LEU A 266 0.18 -12.49 -19.24
CA LEU A 266 0.74 -13.66 -19.92
C LEU A 266 2.16 -13.39 -20.42
N ALA A 267 2.42 -12.21 -20.99
CA ALA A 267 3.75 -11.83 -21.43
C ALA A 267 4.74 -11.64 -20.26
N LEU A 268 4.27 -11.11 -19.12
CA LEU A 268 5.08 -10.95 -17.91
C LEU A 268 5.44 -12.30 -17.27
N PHE A 269 4.53 -13.28 -17.33
CA PHE A 269 4.70 -14.62 -16.78
C PHE A 269 5.20 -15.65 -17.81
N ASP A 270 5.67 -15.20 -18.97
CA ASP A 270 6.31 -16.05 -19.97
C ASP A 270 7.53 -16.78 -19.35
N ARG A 271 7.70 -18.06 -19.69
CA ARG A 271 8.76 -18.93 -19.14
C ARG A 271 10.17 -18.44 -19.45
N ASP A 272 10.32 -17.63 -20.49
CA ASP A 272 11.58 -17.03 -20.88
C ASP A 272 11.93 -15.78 -20.06
N MET A 273 10.99 -15.28 -19.24
CA MET A 273 11.26 -14.18 -18.33
C MET A 273 12.15 -14.66 -17.18
N ASP A 274 13.19 -13.89 -16.93
CA ASP A 274 14.22 -14.21 -15.95
C ASP A 274 14.73 -12.92 -15.29
N PHE A 275 14.59 -12.85 -13.97
CA PHE A 275 15.03 -11.75 -13.14
C PHE A 275 16.03 -12.21 -12.06
N SER A 276 16.69 -13.35 -12.26
CA SER A 276 17.65 -13.93 -11.31
C SER A 276 18.96 -13.13 -11.20
N CYS A 277 19.30 -12.33 -12.21
CA CYS A 277 20.46 -11.43 -12.17
C CYS A 277 20.29 -10.23 -13.11
N SER A 278 21.15 -9.22 -12.94
CA SER A 278 21.03 -7.95 -13.66
C SER A 278 20.97 -8.07 -15.19
N ASP A 279 21.85 -8.88 -15.78
CA ASP A 279 21.86 -9.08 -17.23
C ASP A 279 20.57 -9.74 -17.73
N SER A 280 20.05 -10.73 -17.00
CA SER A 280 18.80 -11.41 -17.32
C SER A 280 17.59 -10.49 -17.14
N ALA A 281 17.53 -9.76 -16.02
CA ALA A 281 16.48 -8.80 -15.72
C ALA A 281 16.42 -7.69 -16.78
N ALA A 282 17.58 -7.20 -17.24
CA ALA A 282 17.65 -6.21 -18.31
C ALA A 282 17.12 -6.74 -19.65
N ARG A 283 17.41 -8.01 -20.00
CA ARG A 283 16.86 -8.66 -21.21
C ARG A 283 15.35 -8.86 -21.10
N SER A 284 14.87 -9.37 -19.97
CA SER A 284 13.45 -9.59 -19.68
C SER A 284 12.66 -8.27 -19.72
N SER A 285 13.20 -7.22 -19.10
CA SER A 285 12.59 -5.88 -19.12
C SER A 285 12.50 -5.31 -20.53
N LYS A 286 13.55 -5.47 -21.34
CA LYS A 286 13.54 -5.06 -22.76
C LYS A 286 12.53 -5.85 -23.58
N ARG A 287 12.42 -7.17 -23.35
CA ARG A 287 11.43 -8.03 -24.02
C ARG A 287 10.00 -7.58 -23.71
N LEU A 288 9.68 -7.36 -22.44
CA LEU A 288 8.37 -6.86 -22.03
C LEU A 288 8.07 -5.47 -22.62
N ALA A 289 9.02 -4.55 -22.55
CA ALA A 289 8.87 -3.21 -23.12
C ALA A 289 8.62 -3.25 -24.64
N ALA A 290 9.36 -4.10 -25.36
CA ALA A 290 9.18 -4.30 -26.80
C ALA A 290 7.79 -4.89 -27.11
N TYR A 291 7.33 -5.87 -26.31
CA TYR A 291 5.99 -6.45 -26.45
C TYR A 291 4.89 -5.40 -26.24
N LEU A 292 4.96 -4.60 -25.17
CA LEU A 292 3.99 -3.55 -24.88
C LEU A 292 3.94 -2.50 -26.01
N THR A 293 5.11 -2.12 -26.52
CA THR A 293 5.21 -1.17 -27.64
C THR A 293 4.63 -1.74 -28.92
N ALA A 294 4.96 -2.99 -29.27
CA ALA A 294 4.53 -3.61 -30.51
C ALA A 294 3.03 -3.98 -30.52
N THR A 295 2.50 -4.41 -29.37
CA THR A 295 1.13 -4.93 -29.27
C THR A 295 0.12 -3.83 -29.02
N PHE A 296 0.45 -2.89 -28.12
CA PHE A 296 -0.50 -1.89 -27.63
C PHE A 296 -0.14 -0.46 -28.00
N ALA A 297 0.95 -0.25 -28.77
CA ALA A 297 1.51 1.07 -29.03
C ALA A 297 1.82 1.87 -27.75
N ILE A 298 2.11 1.17 -26.65
CA ILE A 298 2.46 1.80 -25.36
C ILE A 298 3.98 2.03 -25.35
N PRO A 299 4.45 3.28 -25.46
CA PRO A 299 5.87 3.56 -25.41
C PRO A 299 6.41 3.34 -23.99
N SER A 300 7.67 2.93 -23.90
CA SER A 300 8.37 2.91 -22.61
C SER A 300 8.40 4.31 -22.01
N VAL A 301 7.80 4.47 -20.83
CA VAL A 301 7.87 5.72 -20.08
C VAL A 301 9.01 5.64 -19.08
N THR A 302 9.95 6.57 -19.19
CA THR A 302 10.96 6.80 -18.16
C THR A 302 10.50 7.97 -17.30
N ILE A 303 10.15 7.70 -16.06
CA ILE A 303 9.91 8.74 -15.06
C ILE A 303 11.23 8.99 -14.33
N ALA A 304 11.86 10.13 -14.60
CA ALA A 304 13.00 10.60 -13.85
C ALA A 304 12.51 11.57 -12.76
N THR A 305 12.59 11.15 -11.50
CA THR A 305 12.33 12.04 -10.36
C THR A 305 13.65 12.52 -9.79
N ASN A 306 13.92 13.83 -9.86
CA ASN A 306 15.01 14.46 -9.12
C ASN A 306 14.46 14.96 -7.80
N GLY A 307 14.82 14.30 -6.70
CA GLY A 307 14.52 14.76 -5.35
C GLY A 307 15.81 14.82 -4.53
N PRO A 308 15.94 15.73 -3.55
CA PRO A 308 17.00 15.65 -2.57
C PRO A 308 16.72 14.43 -1.69
N ALA A 309 17.18 13.25 -2.09
CA ALA A 309 17.23 12.11 -1.19
C ALA A 309 18.30 12.41 -0.14
N THR A 310 17.98 13.21 0.88
CA THR A 310 18.79 13.28 2.09
C THR A 310 18.60 11.96 2.82
N ALA A 311 19.46 10.99 2.48
CA ALA A 311 19.59 9.78 3.25
C ALA A 311 20.08 10.17 4.66
N HIS A 312 19.15 10.38 5.59
CA HIS A 312 19.49 10.38 7.01
C HIS A 312 19.76 8.92 7.41
N TRP A 313 20.98 8.48 7.14
CA TRP A 313 21.48 7.23 7.73
C TRP A 313 21.72 7.51 9.22
N PRO A 314 21.17 6.72 10.15
CA PRO A 314 21.63 6.79 11.54
C PRO A 314 23.15 6.55 11.53
N PRO A 315 23.96 7.38 12.21
CA PRO A 315 25.41 7.24 12.18
C PRO A 315 25.79 5.79 12.42
N ALA A 316 26.75 5.27 11.64
CA ALA A 316 27.22 3.89 11.75
C ALA A 316 27.40 3.55 13.25
N PRO A 317 26.84 2.43 13.74
CA PRO A 317 26.97 2.08 15.14
C PRO A 317 28.47 2.09 15.47
N ARG A 318 28.87 3.00 16.37
CA ARG A 318 30.21 2.93 16.97
C ARG A 318 30.35 1.52 17.49
N ALA A 319 31.44 0.85 17.13
CA ALA A 319 31.76 -0.52 17.51
C ALA A 319 31.29 -0.79 18.95
N SER A 320 30.12 -1.40 19.07
CA SER A 320 29.56 -1.79 20.35
C SER A 320 30.38 -3.00 20.80
N ALA A 321 30.79 -2.98 22.07
CA ALA A 321 31.36 -4.13 22.74
C ALA A 321 30.54 -5.40 22.42
N PRO A 322 31.18 -6.58 22.35
CA PRO A 322 30.49 -7.81 21.99
C PRO A 322 29.24 -7.99 22.87
N PRO A 323 28.11 -8.42 22.29
CA PRO A 323 26.88 -8.60 23.05
C PRO A 323 27.15 -9.59 24.19
N PRO A 324 26.61 -9.36 25.40
CA PRO A 324 26.68 -10.37 26.45
C PRO A 324 26.00 -11.63 25.93
N VAL A 325 26.74 -12.74 25.98
CA VAL A 325 26.24 -14.06 25.62
C VAL A 325 25.02 -14.34 26.50
N ASN A 326 23.85 -14.41 25.88
CA ASN A 326 22.61 -14.72 26.56
C ASN A 326 22.62 -16.24 26.83
N ASP A 327 23.13 -16.64 27.99
CA ASP A 327 23.22 -18.04 28.40
C ASP A 327 21.81 -18.57 28.72
N LEU A 328 21.18 -19.18 27.71
CA LEU A 328 19.84 -19.78 27.80
C LEU A 328 19.76 -21.00 28.75
N THR A 329 20.85 -21.37 29.44
CA THR A 329 20.82 -22.43 30.47
C THR A 329 20.23 -21.98 31.81
N ALA A 330 20.04 -20.68 32.05
CA ALA A 330 19.56 -20.17 33.35
C ALA A 330 18.02 -20.19 33.55
N ALA A 331 17.21 -20.49 32.51
CA ALA A 331 15.75 -20.41 32.58
C ALA A 331 15.01 -21.76 32.61
N ILE A 332 15.71 -22.89 32.79
CA ILE A 332 15.05 -24.19 33.01
C ILE A 332 14.75 -24.37 34.52
N ARG A 333 13.71 -23.69 35.02
CA ARG A 333 13.07 -24.09 36.28
C ARG A 333 12.16 -25.28 36.02
N LYS A 334 12.68 -26.49 36.28
CA LYS A 334 11.90 -27.73 36.34
C LYS A 334 10.75 -27.55 37.35
N ARG A 335 9.51 -27.45 36.87
CA ARG A 335 8.32 -27.70 37.72
C ARG A 335 8.28 -29.19 38.02
N ARG A 336 8.65 -29.55 39.25
CA ARG A 336 8.39 -30.89 39.80
C ARG A 336 6.90 -30.98 40.13
N LYS A 337 6.28 -32.05 39.64
CA LYS A 337 4.95 -32.53 40.03
C LYS A 337 4.97 -32.85 41.53
N VAL A 338 4.03 -32.30 42.29
CA VAL A 338 3.75 -32.75 43.66
C VAL A 338 2.56 -33.69 43.54
N ASP A 339 2.78 -34.95 43.90
CA ASP A 339 1.75 -35.98 43.96
C ASP A 339 0.83 -35.72 45.18
N GLN A 340 -0.48 -35.80 44.94
CA GLN A 340 -1.43 -36.45 45.82
C GLN A 340 -2.32 -37.35 44.95
#